data_AF-A0AAU3DAN3-F1
#
_entry.id   AF-A0AAU3DAN3-F1
#
_cell.length_a   1.000
_cell.length_b   1.000
_cell.length_c   1.000
_cell.angle_alpha   90.00
_cell.angle_beta   90.00
_cell.angle_gamma   90.00
#
_symmetry.space_group_name_H-M   'P 1'
#
loop_
_entity.id
_entity.type
_entity.pdbx_description
1 polymer ?
#
loop_
_entity_poly.entity_id
_entity_poly.type
_entity_poly.pdbx_seq_one_letter_code
_entity_poly.pdbx_strand_id
1 'polypeptide(L)'
;MTATITAHAAAAGRARDLAELITRRSPLHPAEDALLAIADLLTTAAQVLEMPRTPNADGTAPTPPKTVFALADAQTIALAHPTAGISDHVMYYVTAPITGQVPPLGELNPVSTQRARQETRLRNRIAAVAAELTTVTDDDTRYEVLEALLHLHHKFDRLSDSVALDNARPCNRR
;
A
#
# COMPACT_ATOMS: atom_id res chain seq x y z
N MET A 1 -4.76 28.82 -2.92
CA MET A 1 -4.53 27.97 -4.11
C MET A 1 -3.42 26.94 -3.85
N THR A 2 -3.34 26.39 -2.63
CA THR A 2 -2.11 25.78 -2.10
C THR A 2 -2.23 24.27 -1.81
N ALA A 3 -3.46 23.73 -1.76
CA ALA A 3 -3.74 22.36 -1.32
C ALA A 3 -3.36 21.27 -2.35
N THR A 4 -3.40 21.58 -3.64
CA THR A 4 -3.22 20.60 -4.72
C THR A 4 -1.76 20.28 -4.99
N ILE A 5 -0.86 21.26 -4.80
CA ILE A 5 0.59 21.10 -4.92
C ILE A 5 1.11 20.25 -3.74
N THR A 6 0.56 20.44 -2.54
CA THR A 6 0.93 19.64 -1.36
C THR A 6 0.43 18.19 -1.45
N ALA A 7 -0.76 17.92 -2.00
CA ALA A 7 -1.25 16.55 -2.16
C ALA A 7 -0.37 15.70 -3.10
N HIS A 8 0.08 16.26 -4.22
CA HIS A 8 0.97 15.57 -5.15
C HIS A 8 2.37 15.41 -4.61
N ALA A 9 2.91 16.41 -3.92
CA ALA A 9 4.20 16.30 -3.23
C ALA A 9 4.15 15.22 -2.13
N ALA A 10 3.06 15.17 -1.34
CA ALA A 10 2.87 14.12 -0.35
C ALA A 10 2.76 12.73 -0.98
N ALA A 11 2.02 12.59 -2.09
CA ALA A 11 1.94 11.35 -2.85
C ALA A 11 3.32 10.92 -3.40
N ALA A 12 4.09 11.84 -3.95
CA ALA A 12 5.44 11.59 -4.43
C ALA A 12 6.38 11.14 -3.29
N GLY A 13 6.33 11.82 -2.14
CA GLY A 13 7.09 11.43 -0.95
C GLY A 13 6.77 10.00 -0.51
N ARG A 14 5.48 9.64 -0.44
CA ARG A 14 5.07 8.26 -0.11
C ARG A 14 5.57 7.23 -1.12
N ALA A 15 5.55 7.56 -2.41
CA ALA A 15 6.07 6.68 -3.46
C ALA A 15 7.59 6.47 -3.34
N ARG A 16 8.35 7.54 -3.04
CA ARG A 16 9.81 7.45 -2.81
C ARG A 16 10.14 6.59 -1.61
N ASP A 17 9.49 6.85 -0.47
CA ASP A 17 9.77 6.11 0.77
C ASP A 17 9.43 4.62 0.61
N LEU A 18 8.32 4.29 -0.06
CA LEU A 18 7.99 2.90 -0.37
C LEU A 18 8.99 2.25 -1.32
N ALA A 19 9.42 2.96 -2.38
CA ALA A 19 10.45 2.46 -3.29
C ALA A 19 11.75 2.15 -2.54
N GLU A 20 12.17 3.04 -1.64
CA GLU A 20 13.36 2.86 -0.81
C GLU A 20 13.21 1.67 0.16
N LEU A 21 12.09 1.57 0.88
CA LEU A 21 11.79 0.46 1.78
C LEU A 21 11.86 -0.89 1.06
N ILE A 22 11.29 -0.96 -0.15
CA ILE A 22 11.26 -2.18 -0.96
C ILE A 22 12.66 -2.50 -1.50
N THR A 23 13.39 -1.49 -1.98
CA THR A 23 14.77 -1.64 -2.45
C THR A 23 15.67 -2.18 -1.33
N ARG A 24 15.57 -1.64 -0.11
CA ARG A 24 16.35 -2.11 1.04
C ARG A 24 16.06 -3.56 1.44
N ARG A 25 14.87 -4.08 1.12
CA ARG A 25 14.47 -5.47 1.39
C ARG A 25 14.87 -6.45 0.29
N SER A 26 15.23 -5.95 -0.89
CA SER A 26 15.52 -6.77 -2.07
C SER A 26 16.77 -7.65 -1.98
N PRO A 27 17.91 -7.23 -1.36
CA PRO A 27 19.13 -8.02 -1.45
C PRO A 27 18.97 -9.41 -0.83
N LEU A 28 19.35 -10.44 -1.58
CA LEU A 28 19.28 -11.86 -1.16
C LEU A 28 17.83 -12.37 -0.94
N HIS A 29 16.83 -11.61 -1.37
CA HIS A 29 15.44 -12.02 -1.28
C HIS A 29 15.10 -12.99 -2.43
N PRO A 30 14.36 -14.09 -2.19
CA PRO A 30 13.99 -15.04 -3.25
C PRO A 30 13.17 -14.45 -4.43
N ALA A 31 12.60 -13.26 -4.22
CA ALA A 31 11.84 -12.50 -5.21
C ALA A 31 12.50 -11.13 -5.49
N GLU A 32 13.82 -11.06 -5.46
CA GLU A 32 14.61 -9.83 -5.66
C GLU A 32 14.18 -9.06 -6.91
N ASP A 33 14.10 -9.72 -8.08
CA ASP A 33 13.69 -9.09 -9.35
C ASP A 33 12.31 -8.43 -9.26
N ALA A 34 11.35 -9.08 -8.59
CA ALA A 34 10.01 -8.55 -8.42
C ALA A 34 10.00 -7.33 -7.48
N LEU A 35 10.79 -7.37 -6.40
CA LEU A 35 10.93 -6.23 -5.48
C LEU A 35 11.56 -5.02 -6.18
N LEU A 36 12.62 -5.24 -6.96
CA LEU A 36 13.28 -4.18 -7.72
C LEU A 36 12.34 -3.60 -8.79
N ALA A 37 11.60 -4.43 -9.52
CA ALA A 37 10.62 -3.97 -10.49
C ALA A 37 9.51 -3.11 -9.85
N ILE A 38 9.00 -3.51 -8.68
CA ILE A 38 8.02 -2.70 -7.91
C ILE A 38 8.64 -1.37 -7.48
N ALA A 39 9.87 -1.36 -6.97
CA ALA A 39 10.56 -0.16 -6.54
C ALA A 39 10.81 0.83 -7.72
N ASP A 40 11.16 0.32 -8.89
CA ASP A 40 11.34 1.14 -10.11
C ASP A 40 10.03 1.79 -10.58
N LEU A 41 8.93 1.06 -10.50
CA LEU A 41 7.59 1.58 -10.82
C LEU A 41 7.16 2.66 -9.82
N LEU A 42 7.44 2.48 -8.53
CA LEU A 42 7.18 3.49 -7.50
C LEU A 42 8.07 4.74 -7.70
N THR A 43 9.33 4.55 -8.06
CA THR A 43 10.24 5.66 -8.41
C THR A 43 9.72 6.42 -9.62
N THR A 44 9.24 5.72 -10.65
CA THR A 44 8.60 6.33 -11.82
C THR A 44 7.35 7.11 -11.42
N ALA A 45 6.50 6.55 -10.56
CA ALA A 45 5.31 7.21 -10.05
C ALA A 45 5.65 8.52 -9.31
N ALA A 46 6.67 8.49 -8.44
CA ALA A 46 7.16 9.67 -7.72
C ALA A 46 7.62 10.79 -8.68
N GLN A 47 8.50 10.45 -9.64
CA GLN A 47 9.01 11.41 -10.62
C GLN A 47 7.89 12.08 -11.41
N VAL A 48 6.89 11.29 -11.84
CA VAL A 48 5.73 11.83 -12.56
C VAL A 48 4.91 12.72 -11.63
N LEU A 49 4.68 12.33 -10.38
CA LEU A 49 3.90 13.10 -9.40
C LEU A 49 4.52 14.48 -9.11
N GLU A 50 5.85 14.61 -9.14
CA GLU A 50 6.60 15.85 -8.92
C GLU A 50 6.57 16.83 -10.12
N MET A 51 6.16 16.37 -11.31
CA MET A 51 6.06 17.25 -12.48
C MET A 51 5.02 18.36 -12.27
N PRO A 52 5.31 19.62 -12.67
CA PRO A 52 4.36 20.72 -12.58
C PRO A 52 3.02 20.40 -13.26
N ARG A 53 1.91 20.82 -12.62
CA ARG A 53 0.56 20.60 -13.16
C ARG A 53 -0.26 21.87 -13.21
N THR A 54 -1.05 21.97 -14.25
CA THR A 54 -2.17 22.92 -14.34
C THR A 54 -3.35 22.30 -13.60
N PRO A 55 -3.88 22.94 -12.54
CA PRO A 55 -5.11 22.50 -11.90
C PRO A 55 -6.30 22.59 -12.86
N ASN A 56 -7.30 21.75 -12.65
CA ASN A 56 -8.63 21.89 -13.23
C ASN A 56 -9.30 23.19 -12.75
N ALA A 57 -10.44 23.53 -13.36
CA ALA A 57 -11.21 24.73 -13.02
C ALA A 57 -11.70 24.76 -11.55
N ASP A 58 -11.83 23.60 -10.91
CA ASP A 58 -12.18 23.44 -9.49
C ASP A 58 -10.96 23.51 -8.54
N GLY A 59 -9.76 23.75 -9.09
CA GLY A 59 -8.51 23.82 -8.35
C GLY A 59 -7.90 22.46 -8.00
N THR A 60 -8.55 21.34 -8.32
CA THR A 60 -8.00 19.99 -8.14
C THR A 60 -7.07 19.64 -9.31
N ALA A 61 -6.18 18.67 -9.12
CA ALA A 61 -5.46 18.07 -10.23
C ALA A 61 -5.60 16.55 -10.11
N PRO A 62 -6.02 15.86 -11.19
CA PRO A 62 -6.18 14.41 -11.14
C PRO A 62 -4.81 13.73 -11.05
N THR A 63 -4.80 12.49 -10.53
CA THR A 63 -3.62 11.65 -10.61
C THR A 63 -3.25 11.41 -12.09
N PRO A 64 -1.98 11.58 -12.48
CA PRO A 64 -1.53 11.35 -13.85
C PRO A 64 -1.81 9.94 -14.32
N PRO A 65 -2.22 9.74 -15.58
CA PRO A 65 -2.38 8.40 -16.14
C PRO A 65 -1.12 7.55 -15.97
N LYS A 66 0.07 8.13 -16.22
CA LYS A 66 1.35 7.41 -16.06
C LYS A 66 1.63 6.97 -14.60
N THR A 67 1.21 7.76 -13.61
CA THR A 67 1.27 7.36 -12.20
C THR A 67 0.30 6.22 -11.92
N VAL A 68 -0.94 6.30 -12.42
CA VAL A 68 -1.94 5.24 -12.26
C VAL A 68 -1.44 3.92 -12.87
N PHE A 69 -0.91 3.96 -14.09
CA PHE A 69 -0.35 2.77 -14.74
C PHE A 69 0.83 2.18 -13.97
N ALA A 70 1.78 3.00 -13.54
CA ALA A 70 2.92 2.50 -12.78
C ALA A 70 2.50 1.83 -11.46
N LEU A 71 1.52 2.38 -10.75
CA LEU A 71 0.99 1.78 -9.52
C LEU A 71 0.20 0.50 -9.80
N ALA A 72 -0.61 0.47 -10.87
CA ALA A 72 -1.35 -0.73 -11.27
C ALA A 72 -0.42 -1.88 -11.70
N ASP A 73 0.66 -1.57 -12.42
CA ASP A 73 1.68 -2.54 -12.79
C ASP A 73 2.40 -3.07 -11.54
N ALA A 74 2.71 -2.19 -10.57
CA ALA A 74 3.32 -2.58 -9.31
C ALA A 74 2.40 -3.51 -8.49
N GLN A 75 1.10 -3.22 -8.45
CA GLN A 75 0.08 -4.09 -7.85
C GLN A 75 0.02 -5.45 -8.54
N THR A 76 0.06 -5.46 -9.88
CA THR A 76 0.04 -6.69 -10.67
C THR A 76 1.24 -7.57 -10.36
N ILE A 77 2.44 -6.98 -10.25
CA ILE A 77 3.66 -7.72 -9.87
C ILE A 77 3.54 -8.24 -8.43
N ALA A 78 3.07 -7.42 -7.48
CA ALA A 78 2.87 -7.84 -6.09
C ALA A 78 1.94 -9.06 -5.99
N LEU A 79 0.81 -9.04 -6.71
CA LEU A 79 -0.14 -10.16 -6.78
C LEU A 79 0.46 -11.41 -7.44
N ALA A 80 1.25 -11.25 -8.50
CA ALA A 80 1.89 -12.37 -9.20
C ALA A 80 3.03 -13.01 -8.39
N HIS A 81 3.61 -12.27 -7.44
CA HIS A 81 4.76 -12.68 -6.65
C HIS A 81 4.48 -12.59 -5.14
N PRO A 82 3.56 -13.41 -4.58
CA PRO A 82 3.21 -13.33 -3.15
C PRO A 82 4.39 -13.61 -2.22
N THR A 83 5.42 -14.33 -2.70
CA THR A 83 6.67 -14.55 -1.97
C THR A 83 7.45 -13.26 -1.72
N ALA A 84 7.24 -12.20 -2.51
CA ALA A 84 7.81 -10.86 -2.29
C ALA A 84 7.35 -10.23 -0.97
N GLY A 85 6.23 -10.69 -0.41
CA GLY A 85 5.70 -10.19 0.86
C GLY A 85 5.22 -8.74 0.81
N ILE A 86 4.97 -8.21 -0.39
CA ILE A 86 4.38 -6.90 -0.62
C ILE A 86 2.91 -7.09 -0.95
N SER A 87 2.02 -6.53 -0.14
CA SER A 87 0.59 -6.50 -0.44
C SER A 87 0.31 -5.48 -1.54
N ASP A 88 -0.56 -5.82 -2.49
CA ASP A 88 -1.03 -4.93 -3.54
C ASP A 88 -1.80 -3.72 -2.99
N HIS A 89 -2.41 -3.87 -1.81
CA HIS A 89 -3.11 -2.79 -1.12
C HIS A 89 -2.19 -1.64 -0.68
N VAL A 90 -0.87 -1.87 -0.54
CA VAL A 90 0.07 -0.82 -0.10
C VAL A 90 0.18 0.31 -1.13
N MET A 91 0.00 0.03 -2.42
CA MET A 91 0.12 1.04 -3.47
C MET A 91 -0.94 2.14 -3.39
N TYR A 92 -2.11 1.86 -2.80
CA TYR A 92 -3.17 2.86 -2.60
C TYR A 92 -2.74 3.99 -1.65
N TYR A 93 -1.80 3.74 -0.73
CA TYR A 93 -1.31 4.80 0.16
C TYR A 93 -0.57 5.91 -0.57
N VAL A 94 -0.01 5.62 -1.76
CA VAL A 94 0.64 6.62 -2.62
C VAL A 94 -0.38 7.67 -3.08
N THR A 95 -1.54 7.24 -3.59
CA THR A 95 -2.56 8.14 -4.16
C THR A 95 -3.58 8.63 -3.14
N ALA A 96 -3.57 8.10 -1.91
CA ALA A 96 -4.48 8.53 -0.84
C ALA A 96 -4.49 10.06 -0.59
N PRO A 97 -3.37 10.81 -0.65
CA PRO A 97 -3.40 12.27 -0.51
C PRO A 97 -4.18 12.98 -1.61
N ILE A 98 -4.26 12.41 -2.81
CA ILE A 98 -4.95 12.99 -3.98
C ILE A 98 -6.43 12.57 -3.98
N THR A 99 -6.69 11.30 -3.69
CA THR A 99 -8.03 10.69 -3.81
C THR A 99 -8.86 10.81 -2.54
N GLY A 100 -8.22 11.03 -1.38
CA GLY A 100 -8.86 10.95 -0.06
C GLY A 100 -9.31 9.54 0.33
N GLN A 101 -8.95 8.52 -0.46
CA GLN A 101 -9.37 7.14 -0.25
C GLN A 101 -8.24 6.35 0.43
N VAL A 102 -8.58 5.56 1.44
CA VAL A 102 -7.70 4.56 2.06
C VAL A 102 -7.88 3.20 1.36
N PRO A 103 -6.87 2.32 1.37
CA PRO A 103 -6.98 1.02 0.72
C PRO A 103 -8.15 0.21 1.30
N PRO A 104 -8.99 -0.41 0.45
CA PRO A 104 -10.01 -1.32 0.92
C PRO A 104 -9.35 -2.59 1.45
N LEU A 105 -9.73 -3.06 2.64
CA LEU A 105 -9.34 -4.37 3.16
C LEU A 105 -10.46 -5.38 2.91
N GLY A 106 -10.23 -6.37 2.05
CA GLY A 106 -11.20 -7.43 1.76
C GLY A 106 -11.60 -8.24 2.99
N GLU A 107 -12.86 -8.67 3.08
CA GLU A 107 -13.39 -9.47 4.20
C GLU A 107 -12.84 -10.89 4.21
N LEU A 108 -12.26 -11.34 5.34
CA LEU A 108 -11.70 -12.69 5.42
C LEU A 108 -12.74 -13.75 5.82
N ASN A 109 -13.84 -13.33 6.46
CA ASN A 109 -14.94 -14.19 6.91
C ASN A 109 -14.47 -15.47 7.66
N PRO A 110 -13.69 -15.34 8.74
CA PRO A 110 -13.17 -16.49 9.48
C PRO A 110 -14.27 -17.22 10.24
N VAL A 111 -14.34 -18.56 10.07
CA VAL A 111 -15.25 -19.41 10.85
C VAL A 111 -14.79 -19.53 12.31
N SER A 112 -13.48 -19.53 12.56
CA SER A 112 -12.91 -19.62 13.91
C SER A 112 -12.95 -18.28 14.64
N THR A 113 -13.46 -18.28 15.88
CA THR A 113 -13.49 -17.10 16.77
C THR A 113 -12.10 -16.53 17.05
N GLN A 114 -11.07 -17.39 17.11
CA GLN A 114 -9.69 -16.96 17.29
C GLN A 114 -9.21 -16.14 16.09
N ARG A 115 -9.52 -16.59 14.87
CA ARG A 115 -9.13 -15.90 13.63
C ARG A 115 -9.92 -14.62 13.43
N ALA A 116 -11.21 -14.60 13.77
CA ALA A 116 -12.02 -13.38 13.80
C ALA A 116 -11.39 -12.30 14.69
N ARG A 117 -10.95 -12.66 15.89
CA ARG A 117 -10.25 -11.72 16.80
C ARG A 117 -8.93 -11.23 16.21
N GLN A 118 -8.16 -12.09 15.55
CA GLN A 118 -6.91 -11.72 14.89
C GLN A 118 -7.16 -10.73 13.74
N GLU A 119 -8.18 -10.99 12.92
CA GLU A 119 -8.59 -10.10 11.83
C GLU A 119 -9.00 -8.73 12.36
N THR A 120 -9.93 -8.66 13.32
CA THR A 120 -10.35 -7.40 13.93
C THR A 120 -9.15 -6.61 14.48
N ARG A 121 -8.23 -7.29 15.17
CA ARG A 121 -7.03 -6.63 15.72
C ARG A 121 -6.12 -6.08 14.62
N LEU A 122 -5.88 -6.83 13.55
CA LEU A 122 -5.05 -6.35 12.43
C LEU A 122 -5.72 -5.20 11.68
N ARG A 123 -7.01 -5.30 11.37
CA ARG A 123 -7.77 -4.20 10.74
C ARG A 123 -7.70 -2.92 11.55
N ASN A 124 -7.94 -2.99 12.86
CA ASN A 124 -7.87 -1.81 13.74
C ASN A 124 -6.47 -1.20 13.76
N ARG A 125 -5.41 -2.01 13.74
CA ARG A 125 -4.03 -1.51 13.68
C ARG A 125 -3.71 -0.87 12.33
N ILE A 126 -4.11 -1.49 11.22
CA ILE A 126 -3.94 -0.90 9.88
C ILE A 126 -4.68 0.44 9.80
N ALA A 127 -5.93 0.50 10.27
CA ALA A 127 -6.71 1.72 10.28
C ALA A 127 -6.07 2.83 11.12
N ALA A 128 -5.56 2.50 12.32
CA ALA A 128 -4.89 3.47 13.19
C ALA A 128 -3.62 4.04 12.55
N VAL A 129 -2.73 3.18 12.02
CA VAL A 129 -1.48 3.61 11.38
C VAL A 129 -1.76 4.35 10.06
N ALA A 130 -2.78 3.94 9.30
CA ALA A 130 -3.21 4.65 8.11
C ALA A 130 -3.76 6.05 8.42
N ALA A 131 -4.47 6.21 9.54
CA ALA A 131 -4.93 7.51 10.01
C ALA A 131 -3.76 8.40 10.41
N GLU A 132 -2.77 7.86 11.11
CA GLU A 132 -1.52 8.58 11.46
C GLU A 132 -0.81 9.11 10.20
N LEU A 133 -0.70 8.29 9.15
CA LEU A 133 -0.12 8.69 7.86
C LEU A 133 -0.81 9.92 7.23
N THR A 134 -2.07 10.20 7.54
CA THR A 134 -2.78 11.39 7.03
C THR A 134 -2.37 12.70 7.72
N THR A 135 -1.82 12.61 8.93
CA THR A 135 -1.42 13.76 9.74
C THR A 135 0.08 14.04 9.73
N VAL A 136 0.89 13.06 9.32
CA VAL A 136 2.36 13.19 9.27
C VAL A 136 2.79 14.17 8.19
N THR A 137 3.74 15.06 8.54
CA THR A 137 4.28 16.08 7.64
C THR A 137 5.79 15.99 7.42
N ASP A 138 6.53 15.35 8.31
CA ASP A 138 7.96 15.12 8.18
C ASP A 138 8.27 13.80 7.47
N ASP A 139 9.43 13.73 6.82
CA ASP A 139 9.82 12.61 5.97
C ASP A 139 10.17 11.36 6.79
N ASP A 140 10.85 11.51 7.93
CA ASP A 140 11.30 10.39 8.76
C ASP A 140 10.10 9.62 9.36
N THR A 141 9.15 10.33 9.97
CA THR A 141 7.94 9.69 10.52
C THR A 141 7.09 9.07 9.39
N ARG A 142 7.04 9.70 8.20
CA ARG A 142 6.29 9.15 7.06
C ARG A 142 6.88 7.81 6.63
N TYR A 143 8.20 7.73 6.57
CA TYR A 143 8.94 6.52 6.25
C TYR A 143 8.64 5.39 7.27
N GLU A 144 8.72 5.68 8.57
CA GLU A 144 8.44 4.70 9.63
C GLU A 144 6.99 4.19 9.60
N VAL A 145 6.03 5.10 9.38
CA VAL A 145 4.60 4.76 9.28
C VAL A 145 4.33 3.88 8.05
N LEU A 146 4.96 4.19 6.90
CA LEU A 146 4.86 3.36 5.70
C LEU A 146 5.48 1.98 5.88
N GLU A 147 6.60 1.88 6.59
CA GLU A 147 7.20 0.60 6.94
C GLU A 147 6.26 -0.24 7.82
N ALA A 148 5.65 0.39 8.83
CA ALA A 148 4.69 -0.26 9.71
C ALA A 148 3.46 -0.76 8.93
N LEU A 149 2.94 0.04 7.99
CA LEU A 149 1.83 -0.37 7.11
C LEU A 149 2.21 -1.56 6.24
N LEU A 150 3.38 -1.53 5.61
CA LEU A 150 3.85 -2.63 4.77
C LEU A 150 3.92 -3.95 5.57
N HIS A 151 4.46 -3.91 6.80
CA HIS A 151 4.48 -5.08 7.68
C HIS A 151 3.09 -5.56 8.12
N LEU A 152 2.18 -4.63 8.43
CA LEU A 152 0.83 -4.96 8.85
C LEU A 152 0.00 -5.58 7.71
N HIS A 153 0.14 -5.07 6.50
CA HIS A 153 -0.50 -5.64 5.31
C HIS A 153 0.04 -7.03 4.98
N HIS A 154 1.36 -7.23 5.03
CA HIS A 154 1.93 -8.57 4.88
C HIS A 154 1.38 -9.57 5.92
N LYS A 155 1.19 -9.14 7.17
CA LYS A 155 0.55 -9.97 8.20
C LYS A 155 -0.91 -10.25 7.90
N PHE A 156 -1.62 -9.29 7.32
CA PHE A 156 -3.02 -9.45 6.92
C PHE A 156 -3.15 -10.46 5.78
N ASP A 157 -2.30 -10.39 4.76
CA ASP A 157 -2.28 -11.36 3.66
C ASP A 157 -1.99 -12.78 4.16
N ARG A 158 -1.00 -12.93 5.05
CA ARG A 158 -0.73 -14.23 5.69
C ARG A 158 -1.89 -14.75 6.55
N LEU A 159 -2.64 -13.86 7.19
CA LEU A 159 -3.84 -14.25 7.91
C LEU A 159 -4.93 -14.69 6.94
N SER A 160 -5.11 -13.97 5.82
CA SER A 160 -6.05 -14.32 4.74
C SER A 160 -5.82 -15.75 4.25
N ASP A 161 -4.58 -16.09 3.90
CA ASP A 161 -4.20 -17.45 3.47
C ASP A 161 -4.54 -18.50 4.54
N SER A 162 -4.23 -18.18 5.80
CA SER A 162 -4.47 -19.09 6.91
C SER A 162 -5.95 -19.27 7.21
N VAL A 163 -6.77 -18.23 7.04
CA VAL A 163 -8.23 -18.26 7.15
C VAL A 163 -8.82 -19.10 6.02
N ALA A 164 -8.39 -18.88 4.78
CA ALA A 164 -8.84 -19.66 3.62
C ALA A 164 -8.61 -21.16 3.83
N LEU A 165 -7.42 -21.55 4.30
CA LEU A 165 -7.10 -22.94 4.63
C LEU A 165 -7.96 -23.51 5.76
N ASP A 166 -8.24 -22.72 6.81
CA ASP A 166 -9.05 -23.17 7.94
C ASP A 166 -10.53 -23.31 7.56
N ASN A 167 -11.08 -22.35 6.83
CA ASN A 167 -12.43 -22.39 6.29
C ASN A 167 -12.62 -23.57 5.33
N ALA A 168 -11.57 -23.93 4.57
CA ALA A 168 -11.59 -25.08 3.67
C ALA A 168 -11.56 -26.44 4.38
N ARG A 169 -11.38 -26.52 5.71
CA ARG A 169 -11.36 -27.81 6.42
C ARG A 169 -12.75 -28.48 6.42
N PRO A 170 -12.84 -29.81 6.24
CA PRO A 170 -14.13 -30.51 6.21
C PRO A 170 -15.03 -30.28 7.43
N CYS A 171 -14.45 -30.11 8.62
CA CYS A 171 -15.21 -29.83 9.84
C CYS A 171 -15.90 -28.45 9.87
N ASN A 172 -15.46 -27.52 9.01
CA ASN A 172 -15.95 -26.15 8.91
C ASN A 172 -16.87 -25.91 7.68
N ARG A 173 -16.96 -26.88 6.77
CA ARG A 173 -17.89 -26.88 5.63
C ARG A 173 -19.22 -27.50 6.08
N ARG A 174 -20.05 -26.73 6.78
CA ARG A 174 -21.43 -27.13 7.12
C ARG A 174 -22.42 -26.38 6.25
#